data_AF-A0A6C1PJS8-F1
#
_entry.id   AF-A0A6C1PJS8-F1
#
_cell.length_a   1.000
_cell.length_b   1.000
_cell.length_c   1.000
_cell.angle_alpha   90.00
_cell.angle_beta   90.00
_cell.angle_gamma   90.00
#
_symmetry.space_group_name_H-M   'P 1'
#
loop_
_entity.id
_entity.type
_entity.pdbx_description
1 polymer ?
#
loop_
_entity_poly.entity_id
_entity_poly.type
_entity_poly.pdbx_seq_one_letter_code
_entity_poly.pdbx_strand_id
1 'polypeptide(L)'
;MAKALLKASPFLLVIVLGSCSAVSPMVSVVRGNLAYVRGEYQAALVHYLDTQERRGDRSWLLFNIGNVYYALGEHDAALASWQDAMQRASGNGSRTAQTAALIYASAFNRGVLFYERGLYQEAHDEFRYALEVNSRSVAAKTNVELALLRRRAAEEARRLGPVSPDSRQGDVDTPQTVRILEYIRRKEAQRWHANRDADQLSDQRDW
;
A
#
# COMPACT_ATOMS: atom_id res chain seq x y z
N MET A 1 -51.46 -67.32 -5.18
CA MET A 1 -50.74 -66.20 -5.83
C MET A 1 -50.37 -65.17 -4.77
N ALA A 2 -49.09 -65.11 -4.40
CA ALA A 2 -48.61 -64.32 -3.27
C ALA A 2 -48.37 -62.85 -3.66
N LYS A 3 -48.88 -61.92 -2.85
CA LYS A 3 -48.65 -60.48 -2.97
C LYS A 3 -47.26 -60.16 -2.43
N ALA A 4 -46.34 -59.72 -3.28
CA ALA A 4 -45.03 -59.23 -2.87
C ALA A 4 -45.19 -57.81 -2.28
N LEU A 5 -45.06 -57.70 -0.96
CA LEU A 5 -45.00 -56.43 -0.23
C LEU A 5 -43.64 -55.77 -0.50
N LEU A 6 -43.67 -54.63 -1.18
CA LEU A 6 -42.56 -53.70 -1.31
C LEU A 6 -42.17 -53.20 0.09
N LYS A 7 -41.10 -53.75 0.68
CA LYS A 7 -40.47 -53.18 1.88
C LYS A 7 -39.62 -51.99 1.44
N ALA A 8 -40.19 -50.79 1.50
CA ALA A 8 -39.42 -49.57 1.38
C ALA A 8 -38.44 -49.50 2.57
N SER A 9 -37.15 -49.71 2.29
CA SER A 9 -36.07 -49.58 3.27
C SER A 9 -35.92 -48.11 3.66
N PRO A 10 -35.97 -47.73 4.95
CA PRO A 10 -35.84 -46.33 5.38
C PRO A 10 -34.38 -45.85 5.40
N PHE A 11 -33.46 -46.58 4.77
CA PHE A 11 -32.02 -46.29 4.84
C PHE A 11 -31.48 -45.38 3.73
N LEU A 12 -32.35 -44.89 2.83
CA LEU A 12 -31.94 -44.06 1.69
C LEU A 12 -32.32 -42.57 1.87
N LEU A 13 -32.16 -42.01 3.07
CA LEU A 13 -32.44 -40.58 3.32
C LEU A 13 -31.41 -39.91 4.25
N VAL A 14 -30.14 -40.27 4.19
CA VAL A 14 -29.06 -39.59 4.96
C VAL A 14 -27.81 -39.33 4.11
N ILE A 15 -27.95 -38.98 2.83
CA ILE A 15 -26.80 -38.57 2.00
C ILE A 15 -27.11 -37.27 1.23
N VAL A 16 -27.50 -36.19 1.93
CA VAL A 16 -27.58 -34.85 1.29
C VAL A 16 -27.02 -33.69 2.15
N LEU A 17 -26.40 -33.92 3.31
CA LEU A 17 -25.85 -32.82 4.13
C LEU A 17 -24.32 -32.87 4.34
N GLY A 18 -23.60 -33.52 3.43
CA GLY A 18 -22.15 -33.74 3.55
C GLY A 18 -21.24 -32.83 2.71
N SER A 19 -21.73 -31.74 2.11
CA SER A 19 -20.97 -30.98 1.09
C SER A 19 -20.62 -29.53 1.45
N CYS A 20 -20.55 -29.16 2.72
CA CYS A 20 -20.15 -27.81 3.15
C CYS A 20 -18.85 -27.75 3.97
N SER A 21 -17.96 -28.75 3.88
CA SER A 21 -16.70 -28.74 4.66
C SER A 21 -15.53 -28.01 3.98
N ALA A 22 -15.63 -27.63 2.71
CA ALA A 22 -14.61 -26.84 2.03
C ALA A 22 -15.13 -25.44 1.71
N VAL A 23 -14.82 -24.45 2.57
CA VAL A 23 -14.99 -23.03 2.22
C VAL A 23 -14.26 -22.79 0.90
N SER A 24 -14.97 -22.31 -0.13
CA SER A 24 -14.35 -22.04 -1.44
C SER A 24 -13.15 -21.10 -1.27
N PRO A 25 -12.02 -21.31 -1.99
CA PRO A 25 -10.85 -20.42 -1.93
C PRO A 25 -11.22 -18.95 -2.11
N MET A 26 -12.20 -18.67 -2.96
CA MET A 26 -12.72 -17.33 -3.21
C MET A 26 -13.31 -16.68 -1.95
N VAL A 27 -14.07 -17.42 -1.14
CA VAL A 27 -14.68 -16.90 0.09
C VAL A 27 -13.61 -16.53 1.11
N SER A 28 -12.54 -17.32 1.21
CA SER A 28 -11.45 -17.00 2.14
C SER A 28 -10.64 -15.78 1.66
N VAL A 29 -10.42 -15.60 0.35
CA VAL A 29 -9.84 -14.36 -0.18
C VAL A 29 -10.69 -13.15 0.17
N VAL A 30 -12.02 -13.23 0.02
CA VAL A 30 -12.93 -12.12 0.38
C VAL A 30 -12.87 -11.82 1.88
N ARG A 31 -12.81 -12.83 2.74
CA ARG A 31 -12.63 -12.65 4.20
C ARG A 31 -11.28 -12.00 4.51
N GLY A 32 -10.21 -12.41 3.85
CA GLY A 32 -8.89 -11.79 3.97
C GLY A 32 -8.91 -10.31 3.57
N ASN A 33 -9.54 -9.98 2.44
CA ASN A 33 -9.68 -8.58 1.99
C ASN A 33 -10.48 -7.74 3.00
N LEU A 34 -11.57 -8.29 3.55
CA LEU A 34 -12.40 -7.60 4.53
C LEU A 34 -11.64 -7.36 5.84
N ALA A 35 -10.92 -8.36 6.33
CA ALA A 35 -10.06 -8.24 7.51
C ALA A 35 -8.97 -7.19 7.29
N TYR A 36 -8.32 -7.19 6.12
CA TYR A 36 -7.30 -6.19 5.78
C TYR A 36 -7.85 -4.76 5.82
N VAL A 37 -9.02 -4.51 5.22
CA VAL A 37 -9.65 -3.18 5.23
C VAL A 37 -10.04 -2.73 6.64
N ARG A 38 -10.32 -3.67 7.55
CA ARG A 38 -10.59 -3.38 8.97
C ARG A 38 -9.32 -3.16 9.81
N GLY A 39 -8.14 -3.33 9.23
CA GLY A 39 -6.86 -3.30 9.97
C GLY A 39 -6.56 -4.58 10.75
N GLU A 40 -7.35 -5.64 10.55
CA GLU A 40 -7.16 -6.94 11.19
C GLU A 40 -6.10 -7.77 10.43
N TYR A 41 -4.86 -7.25 10.37
CA TYR A 41 -3.82 -7.75 9.46
C TYR A 41 -3.41 -9.21 9.72
N GLN A 42 -3.33 -9.63 10.98
CA GLN A 42 -3.02 -11.02 11.32
C GLN A 42 -4.14 -11.97 10.86
N ALA A 43 -5.40 -11.57 11.05
CA ALA A 43 -6.55 -12.36 10.59
C ALA A 43 -6.60 -12.42 9.05
N ALA A 44 -6.29 -11.31 8.38
CA ALA A 44 -6.17 -11.27 6.92
C ALA A 44 -5.11 -12.26 6.42
N LEU A 45 -3.94 -12.31 7.07
CA LEU A 45 -2.87 -13.24 6.72
C LEU A 45 -3.33 -14.70 6.84
N VAL A 46 -4.00 -15.07 7.94
CA VAL A 46 -4.52 -16.44 8.15
C VAL A 46 -5.48 -16.82 7.01
N HIS A 47 -6.40 -15.94 6.64
CA HIS A 47 -7.35 -16.19 5.56
C HIS A 47 -6.67 -16.36 4.20
N TYR A 48 -5.62 -15.58 3.92
CA TYR A 48 -4.87 -15.72 2.68
C TYR A 48 -4.03 -17.01 2.64
N LEU A 49 -3.38 -17.38 3.75
CA LEU A 49 -2.53 -18.57 3.80
C LEU A 49 -3.35 -19.87 3.64
N ASP A 50 -4.57 -19.95 4.20
CA ASP A 50 -5.48 -21.09 3.97
C ASP A 50 -5.78 -21.31 2.48
N THR A 51 -5.85 -20.23 1.69
CA THR A 51 -6.07 -20.34 0.24
C THR A 51 -4.82 -20.70 -0.55
N GLN A 52 -3.63 -20.38 -0.02
CA GLN A 52 -2.35 -20.70 -0.66
C GLN A 52 -2.13 -22.22 -0.73
N GLU A 53 -2.87 -23.05 -0.01
CA GLU A 53 -2.72 -24.50 -0.14
C GLU A 53 -3.48 -25.07 -1.35
N ARG A 54 -4.40 -24.31 -1.98
CA ARG A 54 -5.34 -24.80 -3.01
C ARG A 54 -4.94 -24.34 -4.43
N ARG A 55 -5.10 -25.19 -5.45
CA ARG A 55 -4.55 -24.99 -6.82
C ARG A 55 -5.22 -23.81 -7.56
N GLY A 56 -4.45 -22.95 -8.26
CA GLY A 56 -4.92 -21.81 -9.06
C GLY A 56 -3.81 -20.76 -9.33
N ASP A 57 -4.10 -19.71 -10.12
CA ASP A 57 -3.20 -18.54 -10.24
C ASP A 57 -3.20 -17.76 -8.91
N ARG A 58 -2.04 -17.73 -8.25
CA ARG A 58 -1.86 -17.18 -6.90
C ARG A 58 -1.23 -15.79 -6.88
N SER A 59 -1.04 -15.17 -8.05
CA SER A 59 -0.26 -13.94 -8.16
C SER A 59 -0.91 -12.79 -7.38
N TRP A 60 -2.24 -12.64 -7.47
CA TRP A 60 -3.00 -11.67 -6.67
C TRP A 60 -3.02 -11.97 -5.17
N LEU A 61 -3.03 -13.26 -4.79
CA LEU A 61 -2.98 -13.65 -3.39
C LEU A 61 -1.65 -13.24 -2.75
N LEU A 62 -0.54 -13.47 -3.45
CA LEU A 62 0.79 -13.06 -2.99
C LEU A 62 0.91 -11.54 -2.88
N PHE A 63 0.32 -10.80 -3.83
CA PHE A 63 0.26 -9.35 -3.73
C PHE A 63 -0.48 -8.87 -2.48
N ASN A 64 -1.64 -9.48 -2.17
CA ASN A 64 -2.39 -9.15 -0.96
C ASN A 64 -1.63 -9.50 0.32
N ILE A 65 -0.93 -10.65 0.35
CA ILE A 65 -0.04 -11.03 1.45
C ILE A 65 1.08 -9.99 1.62
N GLY A 66 1.68 -9.51 0.52
CA GLY A 66 2.68 -8.45 0.56
C GLY A 66 2.14 -7.16 1.19
N ASN A 67 0.91 -6.77 0.87
CA ASN A 67 0.26 -5.61 1.49
C ASN A 67 0.03 -5.80 2.99
N VAL A 68 -0.34 -7.02 3.42
CA VAL A 68 -0.47 -7.35 4.84
C VAL A 68 0.87 -7.26 5.55
N TYR A 69 1.94 -7.82 4.98
CA TYR A 69 3.28 -7.72 5.57
C TYR A 69 3.76 -6.27 5.68
N TYR A 70 3.52 -5.45 4.65
CA TYR A 70 3.82 -4.04 4.70
C TYR A 70 3.07 -3.34 5.85
N ALA A 71 1.78 -3.61 6.01
CA ALA A 71 0.98 -3.03 7.10
C ALA A 71 1.40 -3.50 8.50
N LEU A 72 2.02 -4.68 8.62
CA LEU A 72 2.62 -5.20 9.85
C LEU A 72 4.04 -4.67 10.11
N GLY A 73 4.63 -3.91 9.18
CA GLY A 73 6.02 -3.44 9.27
C GLY A 73 7.07 -4.49 8.83
N GLU A 74 6.63 -5.64 8.32
CA GLU A 74 7.48 -6.74 7.84
C GLU A 74 7.95 -6.46 6.41
N HIS A 75 8.75 -5.40 6.26
CA HIS A 75 9.11 -4.81 4.97
C HIS A 75 9.81 -5.79 4.00
N ASP A 76 10.73 -6.61 4.49
CA ASP A 76 11.47 -7.53 3.63
C ASP A 76 10.56 -8.67 3.12
N ALA A 77 9.62 -9.14 3.96
CA ALA A 77 8.61 -10.12 3.56
C ALA A 77 7.61 -9.52 2.54
N ALA A 78 7.27 -8.24 2.69
CA ALA A 78 6.45 -7.52 1.72
C ALA A 78 7.12 -7.45 0.34
N LEU A 79 8.39 -7.03 0.30
CA LEU A 79 9.19 -6.99 -0.93
C LEU A 79 9.26 -8.34 -1.63
N ALA A 80 9.54 -9.41 -0.87
CA ALA A 80 9.58 -10.77 -1.40
C ALA A 80 8.22 -11.20 -1.99
N SER A 81 7.12 -10.94 -1.28
CA SER A 81 5.77 -11.33 -1.69
C SER A 81 5.32 -10.62 -2.97
N TRP A 82 5.59 -9.31 -3.09
CA TRP A 82 5.30 -8.56 -4.32
C TRP A 82 6.17 -9.01 -5.49
N GLN A 83 7.45 -9.30 -5.25
CA GLN A 83 8.36 -9.81 -6.28
C GLN A 83 7.91 -11.17 -6.81
N ASP A 84 7.49 -12.09 -5.92
CA ASP A 84 6.95 -13.40 -6.28
C ASP A 84 5.63 -13.28 -7.05
N ALA A 85 4.75 -12.35 -6.65
CA ALA A 85 3.51 -12.06 -7.37
C ALA A 85 3.80 -11.67 -8.83
N MET A 86 4.76 -10.78 -9.05
CA MET A 86 5.17 -10.31 -10.38
C MET A 86 5.79 -11.43 -11.24
N GLN A 87 6.64 -12.28 -10.65
CA GLN A 87 7.27 -13.39 -11.35
C GLN A 87 6.23 -14.41 -11.82
N ARG A 88 5.27 -14.77 -10.96
CA ARG A 88 4.20 -15.72 -11.32
C ARG A 88 3.27 -15.15 -12.38
N ALA A 89 2.90 -13.88 -12.26
CA ALA A 89 2.09 -13.20 -13.24
C ALA A 89 2.75 -13.20 -14.63
N SER A 90 4.08 -13.00 -14.66
CA SER A 90 4.87 -12.98 -15.90
C SER A 90 5.14 -14.39 -16.46
N GLY A 91 5.34 -15.39 -15.60
CA GLY A 91 5.64 -16.78 -15.97
C GLY A 91 4.45 -17.53 -16.56
N ASN A 92 3.22 -17.09 -16.31
CA ASN A 92 2.00 -17.71 -16.85
C ASN A 92 1.80 -17.47 -18.36
N GLY A 93 2.70 -16.75 -19.04
CA GLY A 93 2.65 -16.47 -20.50
C GLY A 93 1.47 -15.59 -20.95
N SER A 94 0.58 -15.23 -20.03
CA SER A 94 -0.64 -14.48 -20.27
C SER A 94 -0.41 -12.98 -20.09
N ARG A 95 -0.23 -12.26 -21.20
CA ARG A 95 -0.11 -10.77 -21.21
C ARG A 95 -1.50 -10.14 -21.22
N THR A 96 -2.19 -10.20 -20.10
CA THR A 96 -3.52 -9.58 -19.94
C THR A 96 -3.42 -8.23 -19.26
N ALA A 97 -4.49 -7.43 -19.37
CA ALA A 97 -4.65 -6.21 -18.59
C ALA A 97 -4.54 -6.47 -17.07
N GLN A 98 -4.99 -7.64 -16.59
CA GLN A 98 -4.89 -8.01 -15.18
C GLN A 98 -3.43 -8.27 -14.76
N THR A 99 -2.65 -8.95 -15.60
CA THR A 99 -1.21 -9.14 -15.41
C THR A 99 -0.49 -7.80 -15.33
N ALA A 100 -0.78 -6.88 -16.25
CA ALA A 100 -0.19 -5.54 -16.25
C ALA A 100 -0.58 -4.74 -15.00
N ALA A 101 -1.84 -4.80 -14.57
CA ALA A 101 -2.31 -4.13 -13.36
C ALA A 101 -1.61 -4.64 -12.10
N LEU A 102 -1.40 -5.96 -12.00
CA LEU A 102 -0.69 -6.57 -10.87
C LEU A 102 0.79 -6.19 -10.84
N ILE A 103 1.48 -6.24 -11.98
CA ILE A 103 2.89 -5.84 -12.09
C ILE A 103 3.03 -4.36 -11.73
N TYR A 104 2.16 -3.51 -12.27
CA TYR A 104 2.10 -2.09 -11.92
C TYR A 104 1.95 -1.88 -10.42
N ALA A 105 0.93 -2.48 -9.80
CA ALA A 105 0.64 -2.27 -8.38
C ALA A 105 1.78 -2.77 -7.48
N SER A 106 2.37 -3.92 -7.82
CA SER A 106 3.48 -4.51 -7.08
C SER A 106 4.75 -3.64 -7.17
N ALA A 107 5.13 -3.21 -8.37
CA ALA A 107 6.26 -2.30 -8.57
C ALA A 107 6.03 -0.95 -7.88
N PHE A 108 4.81 -0.41 -7.97
CA PHE A 108 4.47 0.85 -7.30
C PHE A 108 4.61 0.74 -5.76
N ASN A 109 4.10 -0.33 -5.15
CA ASN A 109 4.22 -0.54 -3.71
C ASN A 109 5.68 -0.74 -3.27
N ARG A 110 6.49 -1.49 -4.04
CA ARG A 110 7.93 -1.61 -3.81
C ARG A 110 8.62 -0.24 -3.87
N GLY A 111 8.26 0.60 -4.85
CA GLY A 111 8.77 1.96 -4.98
C GLY A 111 8.44 2.84 -3.78
N VAL A 112 7.20 2.78 -3.27
CA VAL A 112 6.77 3.48 -2.05
C VAL A 112 7.62 3.04 -0.85
N LEU A 113 7.76 1.73 -0.64
CA LEU A 113 8.53 1.21 0.47
C LEU A 113 10.03 1.60 0.40
N PHE A 114 10.64 1.57 -0.79
CA PHE A 114 12.01 2.07 -0.95
C PHE A 114 12.13 3.56 -0.67
N TYR A 115 11.14 4.35 -1.08
CA TYR A 115 11.10 5.78 -0.81
C TYR A 115 11.05 6.07 0.69
N GLU A 116 10.19 5.36 1.42
CA GLU A 116 10.06 5.46 2.88
C GLU A 116 11.36 5.10 3.62
N ARG A 117 12.14 4.15 3.08
CA ARG A 117 13.46 3.78 3.61
C ARG A 117 14.58 4.75 3.21
N GLY A 118 14.28 5.81 2.45
CA GLY A 118 15.28 6.75 1.92
C GLY A 118 16.14 6.19 0.79
N LEU A 119 15.77 5.02 0.27
CA LEU A 119 16.42 4.34 -0.86
C LEU A 119 15.87 4.92 -2.17
N TYR A 120 16.18 6.20 -2.41
CA TYR A 120 15.54 6.99 -3.46
C TYR A 120 15.89 6.54 -4.88
N GLN A 121 17.05 5.89 -5.07
CA GLN A 121 17.43 5.36 -6.38
C GLN A 121 16.58 4.12 -6.73
N GLU A 122 16.47 3.19 -5.78
CA GLU A 122 15.64 1.99 -5.89
C GLU A 122 14.17 2.35 -6.06
N ALA A 123 13.69 3.35 -5.30
CA ALA A 123 12.34 3.88 -5.45
C ALA A 123 12.09 4.42 -6.85
N HIS A 124 13.02 5.24 -7.38
CA HIS A 124 12.93 5.77 -8.74
C HIS A 124 12.84 4.65 -9.79
N ASP A 125 13.66 3.61 -9.64
CA ASP A 125 13.70 2.51 -10.60
C ASP A 125 12.42 1.67 -10.59
N GLU A 126 11.84 1.40 -9.42
CA GLU A 126 10.54 0.73 -9.30
C GLU A 126 9.38 1.58 -9.85
N PHE A 127 9.35 2.89 -9.55
CA PHE A 127 8.32 3.77 -10.12
C PHE A 127 8.45 3.91 -11.64
N ARG A 128 9.68 3.95 -12.17
CA ARG A 128 9.93 3.94 -13.61
C ARG A 128 9.43 2.65 -14.23
N TYR A 129 9.70 1.50 -13.59
CA TYR A 129 9.19 0.23 -14.08
C TYR A 129 7.65 0.18 -14.06
N ALA A 130 7.01 0.67 -13.00
CA ALA A 130 5.55 0.81 -12.97
C ALA A 130 5.04 1.71 -14.11
N LEU A 131 5.74 2.81 -14.41
CA LEU A 131 5.41 3.70 -15.52
C LEU A 131 5.58 3.05 -16.90
N GLU A 132 6.58 2.18 -17.09
CA GLU A 132 6.75 1.41 -18.33
C GLU A 132 5.57 0.45 -18.57
N VAL A 133 5.02 -0.12 -17.49
CA VAL A 133 3.84 -1.00 -17.55
C VAL A 133 2.55 -0.20 -17.79
N ASN A 134 2.42 0.98 -17.17
CA ASN A 134 1.29 1.88 -17.35
C ASN A 134 1.76 3.32 -17.58
N SER A 135 2.05 3.65 -18.84
CA SER A 135 2.59 4.96 -19.27
C SER A 135 1.64 6.14 -19.03
N ARG A 136 0.36 5.87 -18.74
CA ARG A 136 -0.66 6.88 -18.45
C ARG A 136 -0.80 7.19 -16.96
N SER A 137 -0.14 6.44 -16.08
CA SER A 137 -0.22 6.67 -14.64
C SER A 137 0.40 8.01 -14.24
N VAL A 138 -0.44 8.95 -13.81
CA VAL A 138 0.02 10.22 -13.23
C VAL A 138 0.76 9.97 -11.92
N ALA A 139 0.24 9.06 -11.08
CA ALA A 139 0.85 8.74 -9.80
C ALA A 139 2.28 8.20 -9.97
N ALA A 140 2.54 7.33 -10.95
CA ALA A 140 3.89 6.84 -11.22
C ALA A 140 4.81 7.97 -11.70
N LYS A 141 4.35 8.85 -12.61
CA LYS A 141 5.14 10.01 -13.07
C LYS A 141 5.54 10.92 -11.93
N THR A 142 4.59 11.29 -11.08
CA THR A 142 4.84 12.15 -9.92
C THR A 142 5.83 11.49 -8.95
N ASN A 143 5.72 10.18 -8.71
CA ASN A 143 6.61 9.48 -7.79
C ASN A 143 8.02 9.25 -8.36
N VAL A 144 8.17 9.05 -9.67
CA VAL A 144 9.49 9.05 -10.34
C VAL A 144 10.20 10.39 -10.11
N GLU A 145 9.49 11.50 -10.36
CA GLU A 145 10.03 12.84 -10.17
C GLU A 145 10.38 13.11 -8.70
N LEU A 146 9.47 12.75 -7.79
CA LEU A 146 9.66 12.92 -6.35
C LEU A 146 10.87 12.14 -5.84
N ALA A 147 11.04 10.88 -6.27
CA ALA A 147 12.20 10.07 -5.92
C ALA A 147 13.51 10.68 -6.45
N LEU A 148 13.51 11.20 -7.69
CA LEU A 148 14.67 11.86 -8.28
C LEU A 148 15.06 13.14 -7.51
N LEU A 149 14.07 13.96 -7.13
CA LEU A 149 14.31 15.18 -6.34
C LEU A 149 14.90 14.85 -4.97
N ARG A 150 14.34 13.85 -4.27
CA ARG A 150 14.88 13.40 -2.98
C ARG A 150 16.29 12.84 -3.10
N ARG A 151 16.59 12.06 -4.14
CA ARG A 151 17.94 11.56 -4.41
C ARG A 151 18.94 12.71 -4.54
N ARG A 152 18.62 13.71 -5.37
CA ARG A 152 19.48 14.89 -5.57
C ARG A 152 19.69 15.66 -4.27
N ALA A 153 18.63 15.91 -3.52
CA ALA A 153 18.70 16.58 -2.23
C ALA A 153 19.56 15.80 -1.22
N ALA A 154 19.44 14.46 -1.19
CA ALA A 154 20.26 13.61 -0.33
C ALA A 154 21.73 13.54 -0.76
N GLU A 155 22.03 13.59 -2.06
CA GLU A 155 23.39 13.72 -2.58
C GLU A 155 24.01 15.08 -2.24
N GLU A 156 23.25 16.16 -2.39
CA GLU A 156 23.68 17.52 -2.04
C GLU A 156 23.95 17.66 -0.54
N ALA A 157 23.02 17.19 0.31
CA ALA A 157 23.23 17.17 1.76
C ALA A 157 24.48 16.38 2.17
N ARG A 158 24.75 15.25 1.50
CA ARG A 158 25.98 14.47 1.72
C ARG A 158 27.23 15.22 1.28
N ARG A 159 27.18 15.95 0.16
CA ARG A 159 28.31 16.77 -0.34
C ARG A 159 28.61 17.95 0.58
N LEU A 160 27.58 18.64 1.07
CA LEU A 160 27.73 19.80 1.95
C LEU A 160 28.19 19.41 3.36
N GLY A 161 27.98 18.15 3.75
CA GLY A 161 28.29 17.68 5.10
C GLY A 161 27.35 18.29 6.15
N PRO A 162 27.58 18.00 7.44
CA PRO A 162 26.83 18.63 8.52
C PRO A 162 27.08 20.14 8.51
N VAL A 163 26.01 20.93 8.38
CA VAL A 163 26.08 22.39 8.51
C VAL A 163 26.42 22.71 9.96
N SER A 164 27.65 23.16 10.23
CA SER A 164 28.03 23.66 11.55
C SER A 164 27.09 24.78 11.97
N PRO A 165 26.58 24.81 13.22
CA PRO A 165 25.72 25.89 13.70
C PRO A 165 26.34 27.29 13.54
N ASP A 166 27.67 27.34 13.55
CA ASP A 166 28.48 28.56 13.49
C ASP A 166 28.41 29.29 12.14
N SER A 167 28.09 28.58 11.04
CA SER A 167 27.96 29.22 9.72
C SER A 167 26.64 29.99 9.52
N ARG A 168 25.72 29.94 10.49
CA ARG A 168 24.47 30.74 10.48
C ARG A 168 24.65 32.19 10.92
N GLN A 169 25.80 32.56 11.50
CA GLN A 169 26.07 33.96 11.87
C GLN A 169 26.53 34.82 10.68
N GLY A 170 26.73 34.23 9.50
CA GLY A 170 27.37 34.92 8.37
C GLY A 170 26.52 35.91 7.57
N ASP A 171 25.19 35.85 7.59
CA ASP A 171 24.35 36.70 6.71
C ASP A 171 22.97 37.09 7.27
N VAL A 172 22.54 36.51 8.40
CA VAL A 172 21.20 36.74 8.98
C VAL A 172 21.08 38.14 9.60
N ASP A 173 22.19 38.75 10.00
CA ASP A 173 22.24 40.08 10.62
C ASP A 173 22.26 41.24 9.63
N THR A 174 22.07 40.97 8.33
CA THR A 174 21.83 42.07 7.38
C THR A 174 20.48 42.73 7.72
N PRO A 175 20.40 44.07 7.86
CA PRO A 175 19.16 44.76 8.27
C PRO A 175 17.95 44.47 7.37
N GLN A 176 18.20 44.08 6.12
CA GLN A 176 17.17 43.67 5.17
C GLN A 176 16.60 42.29 5.48
N THR A 177 17.46 41.32 5.82
CA THR A 177 17.05 39.95 6.15
C THR A 177 16.25 39.90 7.44
N VAL A 178 16.70 40.62 8.47
CA VAL A 178 15.95 40.77 9.74
C VAL A 178 14.56 41.38 9.49
N ARG A 179 14.48 42.43 8.66
CA ARG A 179 13.19 43.06 8.30
C ARG A 179 12.24 42.11 7.59
N ILE A 180 12.73 41.32 6.62
CA ILE A 180 11.90 40.36 5.88
C ILE A 180 11.39 39.27 6.83
N LEU A 181 12.25 38.75 7.71
CA LEU A 181 11.87 37.73 8.70
C LEU A 181 10.84 38.27 9.69
N GLU A 182 11.00 39.49 10.18
CA GLU A 182 9.99 40.14 11.04
C GLU A 182 8.65 40.34 10.33
N TYR A 183 8.67 40.69 9.05
CA TYR A 183 7.46 40.85 8.25
C TYR A 183 6.71 39.51 8.10
N ILE A 184 7.43 38.43 7.78
CA ILE A 184 6.86 37.09 7.67
C ILE A 184 6.27 36.66 9.02
N ARG A 185 7.02 36.81 10.12
CA ARG A 185 6.58 36.43 11.46
C ARG A 185 5.31 37.18 11.89
N ARG A 186 5.19 38.47 11.56
CA ARG A 186 3.96 39.26 11.80
C ARG A 186 2.77 38.73 10.99
N LYS A 187 2.98 38.41 9.71
CA LYS A 187 1.92 37.87 8.84
C LYS A 187 1.44 36.49 9.29
N GLU A 188 2.36 35.64 9.73
CA GLU A 188 2.04 34.31 10.25
C GLU A 188 1.29 34.38 11.59
N ALA A 189 1.73 35.25 12.51
CA ALA A 189 1.02 35.46 13.78
C ALA A 189 -0.41 35.97 13.55
N GLN A 190 -0.60 36.92 12.63
CA GLN A 190 -1.93 37.44 12.28
C GLN A 190 -2.82 36.35 11.65
N ARG A 191 -2.27 35.50 10.79
CA ARG A 191 -2.99 34.34 10.23
C ARG A 191 -3.41 33.34 11.30
N TRP A 192 -2.55 33.08 12.28
CA TRP A 192 -2.85 32.19 13.40
C TRP A 192 -3.98 32.73 14.29
N HIS A 193 -3.98 34.04 14.57
CA HIS A 193 -5.08 34.67 15.31
C HIS A 193 -6.39 34.65 14.51
N ALA A 194 -6.35 34.99 13.22
CA ALA A 194 -7.55 34.96 12.37
C ALA A 194 -8.17 33.56 12.22
N ASN A 195 -7.35 32.50 12.15
CA ASN A 195 -7.87 31.12 12.15
C ASN A 195 -8.47 30.72 13.50
N ARG A 196 -7.84 31.09 14.63
CA ARG A 196 -8.42 30.81 15.96
C ARG A 196 -9.74 31.50 16.18
N ASP A 197 -9.87 32.76 15.73
CA ASP A 197 -11.11 33.52 15.88
C ASP A 197 -12.21 32.96 14.95
N ALA A 198 -11.86 32.46 13.76
CA ALA A 198 -12.78 31.78 12.86
C ALA A 198 -13.28 30.43 13.42
N ASP A 199 -12.39 29.63 14.02
CA ASP A 199 -12.73 28.34 14.65
C ASP A 199 -13.61 28.56 15.90
N GLN A 200 -13.35 29.61 16.70
CA GLN A 200 -14.20 29.96 17.84
C GLN A 200 -15.58 30.49 17.42
N LEU A 201 -15.69 31.15 16.26
CA LEU A 201 -16.97 31.65 15.73
C LEU A 201 -17.83 30.55 15.08
N SER A 202 -17.23 29.43 14.63
CA SER A 202 -17.99 28.26 14.17
C SER A 202 -18.54 27.45 15.34
N ASP A 203 -17.75 27.25 16.40
CA ASP A 203 -18.19 26.49 17.59
C ASP A 203 -19.33 27.18 18.36
N GLN A 204 -19.50 28.50 18.20
CA GLN A 204 -20.59 29.25 18.86
C GLN A 204 -21.92 29.25 18.09
N ARG A 205 -21.98 28.71 16.87
CA ARG A 205 -23.20 28.71 16.04
C ARG A 205 -23.94 27.38 15.97
N ASP A 206 -23.44 26.34 16.63
CA ASP A 206 -24.13 25.06 16.73
C ASP A 206 -25.02 25.03 17.99
N TRP A 207 -26.18 25.68 17.87
CA TRP A 207 -27.42 25.37 18.59
C TRP A 207 -28.61 25.69 17.67
#